data_AF-A0A522WAL2-F1
#
_entry.id   AF-A0A522WAL2-F1
#
_cell.length_a   1.000
_cell.length_b   1.000
_cell.length_c   1.000
_cell.angle_alpha   90.00
_cell.angle_beta   90.00
_cell.angle_gamma   90.00
#
_symmetry.space_group_name_H-M   'P 1'
#
loop_
_entity.id
_entity.type
_entity.pdbx_description
1 polymer ?
#
loop_
_entity_poly.entity_id
_entity_poly.type
_entity_poly.pdbx_seq_one_letter_code
_entity_poly.pdbx_strand_id
1 'polypeptide(L)'
;MTDWVKEITANDLPEGFHGLAEVIGLDNTIKTIIYFEGSERYFPKIGSTFKHVRDRVIRRKWKKHNIRELAKEFNLTHNQIRWIVRDHEAQLDLIPKVSF
;
A
#
# COMPACT_ATOMS: atom_id res chain seq x y z
N MET A 1 -4.22 27.24 -10.78
CA MET A 1 -5.64 27.02 -10.44
C MET A 1 -6.37 28.32 -10.74
N THR A 2 -7.48 28.26 -11.46
CA THR A 2 -8.36 29.42 -11.69
C THR A 2 -8.87 29.98 -10.37
N ASP A 3 -9.11 31.29 -10.29
CA ASP A 3 -9.44 31.94 -9.01
C ASP A 3 -10.75 31.44 -8.38
N TRP A 4 -11.73 31.02 -9.18
CA TRP A 4 -13.00 30.49 -8.67
C TRP A 4 -12.84 29.19 -7.87
N VAL A 5 -11.78 28.41 -8.09
CA VAL A 5 -11.54 27.14 -7.37
C VAL A 5 -11.25 27.39 -5.89
N LYS A 6 -10.77 28.59 -5.53
CA LYS A 6 -10.49 28.99 -4.14
C LYS A 6 -11.77 29.20 -3.32
N GLU A 7 -12.90 29.39 -3.99
CA GLU A 7 -14.20 29.56 -3.35
C GLU A 7 -14.86 28.22 -2.96
N ILE A 8 -14.32 27.10 -3.46
CA ILE A 8 -14.85 25.77 -3.14
C ILE A 8 -14.67 25.49 -1.65
N THR A 9 -15.76 25.09 -0.99
CA THR A 9 -15.78 24.68 0.40
C THR A 9 -15.98 23.17 0.53
N ALA A 10 -15.79 22.64 1.74
CA ALA A 10 -16.04 21.22 2.00
C ALA A 10 -17.51 20.81 1.72
N ASN A 11 -18.47 21.73 1.86
CA ASN A 11 -19.89 21.47 1.62
C ASN A 11 -20.24 21.35 0.13
N ASP A 12 -19.36 21.85 -0.75
CA ASP A 12 -19.55 21.77 -2.20
C ASP A 12 -19.04 20.44 -2.78
N LEU A 13 -18.37 19.62 -1.96
CA LEU A 13 -17.90 18.31 -2.38
C LEU A 13 -19.09 17.33 -2.52
N PRO A 14 -19.07 16.46 -3.53
CA PRO A 14 -20.00 15.34 -3.56
C PRO A 14 -19.76 14.43 -2.35
N GLU A 15 -20.81 13.79 -1.84
CA GLU A 15 -20.77 12.97 -0.61
C GLU A 15 -19.64 11.93 -0.62
N GLY A 16 -19.39 11.29 -1.76
CA GLY A 16 -18.31 10.31 -1.92
C GLY A 16 -16.89 10.84 -1.70
N PHE A 17 -16.70 12.16 -1.72
CA PHE A 17 -15.41 12.84 -1.49
C PHE A 17 -15.25 13.39 -0.08
N HIS A 18 -16.29 13.40 0.76
CA HIS A 18 -16.18 13.88 2.14
C HIS A 18 -15.14 13.07 2.93
N GLY A 19 -15.22 11.74 2.88
CA GLY A 19 -14.23 10.88 3.52
C GLY A 19 -12.81 11.07 2.99
N LEU A 20 -12.66 11.42 1.70
CA LEU A 20 -11.35 11.76 1.15
C LEU A 20 -10.84 13.09 1.72
N ALA A 21 -11.68 14.12 1.75
CA ALA A 21 -11.34 15.42 2.33
C ALA A 21 -11.03 15.35 3.84
N GLU A 22 -11.68 14.46 4.60
CA GLU A 22 -11.32 14.19 5.99
C GLU A 22 -9.90 13.62 6.12
N VAL A 23 -9.50 12.72 5.20
CA VAL A 23 -8.20 12.03 5.26
C VAL A 23 -7.06 12.90 4.75
N ILE A 24 -7.25 13.66 3.66
CA ILE A 24 -6.16 14.39 2.97
C ILE A 24 -6.33 15.91 2.94
N GLY A 25 -7.45 16.44 3.45
CA GLY A 25 -7.80 17.86 3.40
C GLY A 25 -8.44 18.30 2.08
N LEU A 26 -9.22 19.39 2.13
CA LEU A 26 -9.95 19.94 0.98
C LEU A 26 -9.05 20.27 -0.22
N ASP A 27 -7.94 20.97 0.02
CA ASP A 27 -7.00 21.37 -1.04
C ASP A 27 -6.45 20.19 -1.83
N ASN A 28 -6.09 19.10 -1.15
CA ASN A 28 -5.54 17.92 -1.82
C ASN A 28 -6.64 17.11 -2.51
N THR A 29 -7.86 17.10 -1.97
CA THR A 29 -9.02 16.54 -2.66
C THR A 29 -9.29 17.28 -3.97
N ILE A 30 -9.31 18.62 -3.96
CA ILE A 30 -9.52 19.42 -5.18
C ILE A 30 -8.40 19.18 -6.19
N LYS A 31 -7.13 19.18 -5.77
CA LYS A 31 -5.99 18.84 -6.64
C LYS A 31 -6.15 17.46 -7.30
N THR A 32 -6.67 16.49 -6.54
CA THR A 32 -6.89 15.12 -7.02
C THR A 32 -8.01 15.06 -8.05
N ILE A 33 -9.14 15.75 -7.80
CA ILE A 33 -10.26 15.85 -8.75
C ILE A 33 -9.80 16.51 -10.06
N ILE A 34 -9.06 17.61 -9.96
CA ILE A 34 -8.49 18.29 -11.13
C ILE A 34 -7.54 17.36 -11.88
N TYR A 35 -6.63 16.67 -11.19
CA TYR A 35 -5.67 15.77 -11.82
C TYR A 35 -6.31 14.63 -12.62
N PHE A 36 -7.44 14.09 -12.15
CA PHE A 36 -8.12 13.00 -12.83
C PHE A 36 -9.03 13.46 -13.97
N GLU A 37 -9.37 14.75 -14.07
CA GLU A 37 -10.15 15.34 -15.18
C GLU A 37 -11.39 14.51 -15.60
N GLY A 38 -12.14 13.99 -14.63
CA GLY A 38 -13.34 13.18 -14.88
C GLY A 38 -13.08 11.72 -15.25
N SER A 39 -11.83 11.26 -15.24
CA SER A 39 -11.48 9.85 -15.41
C SER A 39 -11.78 9.03 -14.15
N GLU A 40 -12.40 7.87 -14.34
CA GLU A 40 -12.63 6.92 -13.25
C GLU A 40 -11.33 6.20 -12.87
N ARG A 41 -11.07 6.09 -11.57
CA ARG A 41 -9.98 5.29 -11.02
C ARG A 41 -10.47 4.38 -9.90
N TYR A 42 -10.09 3.12 -10.02
CA TYR A 42 -10.25 2.16 -8.95
C TYR A 42 -9.20 2.41 -7.87
N PHE A 43 -9.63 2.51 -6.61
CA PHE A 43 -8.75 2.50 -5.43
C PHE A 43 -8.60 1.07 -4.93
N PRO A 44 -7.47 0.40 -5.22
CA PRO A 44 -7.34 -1.00 -4.93
C PRO A 44 -7.03 -1.25 -3.45
N LYS A 45 -7.44 -2.41 -2.93
CA LYS A 45 -7.15 -2.80 -1.54
C LYS A 45 -5.64 -2.85 -1.33
N ILE A 46 -5.14 -2.24 -0.24
CA ILE A 46 -3.70 -2.21 0.07
C ILE A 46 -3.09 -3.63 0.07
N GLY A 47 -3.79 -4.60 0.65
CA GLY A 47 -3.28 -5.96 0.81
C GLY A 47 -3.02 -6.71 -0.50
N SER A 48 -3.79 -6.45 -1.56
CA SER A 48 -3.57 -7.04 -2.89
C SER A 48 -2.58 -6.20 -3.70
N THR A 49 -2.77 -4.89 -3.71
CA THR A 49 -1.98 -3.93 -4.51
C THR A 49 -0.51 -3.95 -4.15
N PHE A 50 -0.23 -3.93 -2.85
CA PHE A 50 1.13 -3.81 -2.33
C PHE A 50 1.63 -5.13 -1.75
N LYS A 51 1.04 -6.26 -2.17
CA LYS A 51 1.45 -7.60 -1.74
C LYS A 51 2.95 -7.80 -1.91
N HIS A 52 3.51 -7.46 -3.08
CA HIS A 52 4.93 -7.60 -3.34
C HIS A 52 5.80 -6.75 -2.41
N VAL A 53 5.36 -5.53 -2.08
CA VAL A 53 6.07 -4.64 -1.15
C VAL A 53 6.02 -5.23 0.26
N ARG A 54 4.84 -5.63 0.73
CA ARG A 54 4.66 -6.28 2.04
C ARG A 54 5.52 -7.52 2.15
N ASP A 55 5.46 -8.42 1.17
CA ASP A 55 6.20 -9.68 1.17
C ASP A 55 7.71 -9.41 1.17
N ARG A 56 8.20 -8.39 0.45
CA ARG A 56 9.60 -7.93 0.50
C ARG A 56 10.01 -7.43 1.88
N VAL A 57 9.15 -6.69 2.57
CA VAL A 57 9.43 -6.23 3.95
C VAL A 57 9.45 -7.41 4.92
N ILE A 58 8.51 -8.35 4.81
CA ILE A 58 8.48 -9.58 5.61
C ILE A 58 9.78 -10.36 5.46
N ARG A 59 10.26 -10.56 4.23
CA ARG A 59 11.53 -11.26 3.94
C ARG A 59 12.72 -10.56 4.60
N ARG A 60 12.79 -9.23 4.54
CA ARG A 60 13.85 -8.44 5.20
C ARG A 60 13.84 -8.55 6.73
N LYS A 61 12.64 -8.67 7.33
CA LYS A 61 12.48 -8.78 8.79
C LYS A 61 12.59 -10.22 9.32
N TRP A 62 12.71 -11.22 8.45
CA TRP A 62 12.67 -12.61 8.84
C TRP A 62 13.98 -13.07 9.50
N LYS A 63 13.87 -13.72 10.66
CA LYS A 63 14.99 -14.19 11.49
C LYS A 63 14.98 -15.71 11.70
N LYS A 64 14.29 -16.48 10.86
CA LYS A 64 14.03 -17.94 10.98
C LYS A 64 13.13 -18.37 12.16
N HIS A 65 13.16 -17.67 13.30
CA HIS A 65 12.37 -18.01 14.50
C HIS A 65 11.18 -17.09 14.80
N ASN A 66 11.00 -15.99 14.06
CA ASN A 66 10.02 -14.93 14.38
C ASN A 66 8.69 -14.99 13.59
N ILE A 67 8.23 -16.18 13.19
CA ILE A 67 7.00 -16.34 12.37
C ILE A 67 5.77 -15.75 13.07
N ARG A 68 5.62 -15.97 14.38
CA ARG A 68 4.46 -15.50 15.16
C ARG A 68 4.42 -13.97 15.24
N GLU A 69 5.57 -13.32 15.38
CA GLU A 69 5.68 -11.86 15.43
C GLU A 69 5.28 -11.25 14.09
N LEU A 70 5.82 -11.77 12.99
CA LEU A 70 5.50 -11.30 11.63
C LEU A 70 4.03 -11.52 11.29
N ALA A 71 3.45 -12.64 11.69
CA ALA A 71 2.03 -12.92 11.50
C ALA A 71 1.14 -11.88 12.19
N LYS A 72 1.47 -11.50 13.43
CA LYS A 72 0.76 -10.46 14.17
C LYS A 72 0.96 -9.08 13.53
N GLU A 73 2.19 -8.72 13.19
CA GLU A 73 2.52 -7.41 12.63
C GLU A 73 1.80 -7.16 11.29
N PHE A 74 1.79 -8.15 10.41
CA PHE A 74 1.22 -8.01 9.06
C PHE A 74 -0.22 -8.51 8.94
N ASN A 75 -0.84 -8.92 10.05
CA ASN A 75 -2.16 -9.55 10.10
C ASN A 75 -2.30 -10.70 9.09
N LEU A 76 -1.36 -11.64 9.14
CA LEU A 76 -1.30 -12.82 8.28
C LEU A 76 -1.29 -14.10 9.11
N THR A 77 -1.72 -15.20 8.51
CA THR A 77 -1.58 -16.52 9.11
C THR A 77 -0.11 -16.95 9.17
N HIS A 78 0.24 -17.81 10.13
CA HIS A 78 1.57 -18.42 10.20
C HIS A 78 1.96 -19.10 8.88
N ASN A 79 1.00 -19.75 8.22
CA ASN A 79 1.24 -20.39 6.92
C ASN A 79 1.63 -19.36 5.87
N GLN A 80 0.87 -18.26 5.70
CA GLN A 80 1.23 -17.22 4.73
C GLN A 80 2.63 -16.67 4.94
N ILE A 81 3.05 -16.45 6.19
CA ILE A 81 4.43 -16.05 6.50
C ILE A 81 5.44 -17.10 6.02
N ARG A 82 5.21 -18.40 6.30
CA ARG A 82 6.07 -19.49 5.83
C ARG A 82 6.20 -19.53 4.31
N TRP A 83 5.10 -19.35 3.57
CA TRP A 83 5.13 -19.30 2.11
C TRP A 83 5.99 -18.13 1.61
N ILE A 84 5.78 -16.94 2.18
CA ILE A 84 6.49 -15.72 1.78
C ILE A 84 8.01 -15.84 1.97
N VAL A 85 8.46 -16.45 3.08
CA VAL A 85 9.88 -16.60 3.39
C VAL A 85 10.52 -17.80 2.67
N ARG A 86 9.78 -18.88 2.42
CA ARG A 86 10.29 -20.02 1.64
C ARG A 86 10.60 -19.63 0.20
N ASP A 87 9.75 -18.84 -0.42
CA ASP A 87 9.98 -18.30 -1.77
C ASP A 87 11.23 -17.41 -1.83
N HIS A 88 11.66 -16.84 -0.70
CA HIS A 88 12.88 -16.05 -0.61
C HIS A 88 14.14 -16.93 -0.50
N GLU A 89 14.11 -17.97 0.33
CA GLU A 89 15.23 -18.90 0.47
C GLU A 89 15.51 -19.62 -0.85
N ALA A 90 14.47 -20.09 -1.54
CA ALA A 90 14.62 -20.71 -2.86
C ALA A 90 15.25 -19.76 -3.90
N GLN A 91 14.99 -18.45 -3.80
CA GLN A 91 15.63 -17.44 -4.67
C GLN A 91 17.09 -17.17 -4.30
N LEU A 92 17.45 -17.24 -3.02
CA LEU A 92 18.84 -17.08 -2.56
C LEU A 92 19.70 -18.31 -2.90
N ASP A 93 19.13 -19.52 -2.84
CA ASP A 93 19.82 -20.75 -3.19
C ASP A 93 20.13 -20.87 -4.70
N LEU A 94 19.44 -20.07 -5.54
CA LEU A 94 19.70 -19.95 -6.98
C LEU A 94 20.83 -18.96 -7.31
N ILE A 95 21.31 -18.17 -6.35
CA ILE A 95 22.48 -17.32 -6.54
C ILE A 95 23.72 -18.21 -6.41
N PRO A 96 24.59 -18.31 -7.43
CA PRO A 96 25.82 -19.08 -7.33
C PRO A 96 26.59 -18.62 -6.10
N LYS A 97 26.85 -19.54 -5.16
CA LYS A 97 27.74 -19.26 -4.04
C LYS A 97 29.13 -19.13 -4.64
N VAL A 98 29.53 -17.89 -4.93
CA VAL A 98 30.90 -17.59 -5.33
C VAL A 98 31.76 -17.83 -4.10
N SER A 99 32.39 -19.00 -4.05
CA SER A 99 33.46 -19.30 -3.12
C SER A 99 34.66 -18.42 -3.48
N PHE A 100 35.04 -17.50 -2.58
CA PHE A 100 36.36 -16.86 -2.63
C PHE A 100 37.40 -17.78 -2.01
#